data_AF-A0A942LC93-F1
#
_entry.id   AF-A0A942LC93-F1
#
_cell.length_a   1.000
_cell.length_b   1.000
_cell.length_c   1.000
_cell.angle_alpha   90.00
_cell.angle_beta   90.00
_cell.angle_gamma   90.00
#
_symmetry.space_group_name_H-M   'P 1'
#
loop_
_entity.id
_entity.type
_entity.pdbx_description
1 polymer ?
#
loop_
_entity_poly.entity_id
_entity_poly.type
_entity_poly.pdbx_seq_one_letter_code
_entity_poly.pdbx_strand_id
1 'polypeptide(L)'
;MKKPNYVFVTGGVSSSLGKGIIAASLAKLLQERGYTVTIQKLDPYINIDPGTLNPYEHGECFVTDDGAETDLDLGHYERFLN
;
A
#
# COMPACT_ATOMS: atom_id res chain seq x y z
N MET A 1 -3.05 16.94 -20.95
CA MET A 1 -2.60 15.83 -20.06
C MET A 1 -3.53 14.66 -20.24
N LYS A 2 -3.03 13.42 -20.30
CA LYS A 2 -3.90 12.22 -20.30
C LYS A 2 -4.61 12.12 -18.95
N LYS A 3 -5.86 11.66 -18.94
CA LYS A 3 -6.57 11.35 -17.70
C LYS A 3 -5.87 10.18 -16.99
N PRO A 4 -5.74 10.22 -15.65
CA PRO A 4 -5.23 9.09 -14.89
C PRO A 4 -6.21 7.92 -14.97
N ASN A 5 -5.66 6.70 -14.96
CA ASN A 5 -6.44 5.47 -14.88
C ASN A 5 -6.37 4.93 -13.45
N TYR A 6 -7.45 4.32 -12.97
CA TYR A 6 -7.55 3.77 -11.63
C TYR A 6 -7.76 2.26 -11.70
N VAL A 7 -6.99 1.51 -10.93
CA VAL A 7 -7.13 0.05 -10.77
C VAL A 7 -7.47 -0.21 -9.30
N PHE A 8 -8.65 -0.75 -9.04
CA PHE A 8 -9.09 -1.09 -7.69
C PHE A 8 -8.78 -2.56 -7.39
N VAL A 9 -8.03 -2.81 -6.32
CA VAL A 9 -7.70 -4.16 -5.85
C VAL A 9 -8.56 -4.48 -4.64
N THR A 10 -9.44 -5.48 -4.76
CA THR A 10 -10.33 -5.92 -3.68
C THR A 10 -10.01 -7.37 -3.26
N GLY A 11 -10.52 -7.78 -2.08
CA GLY A 11 -10.33 -9.12 -1.54
C GLY A 11 -11.65 -9.79 -1.20
N GLY A 12 -11.79 -11.06 -1.52
CA GLY A 12 -12.93 -11.89 -1.13
C GLY A 12 -12.51 -13.13 -0.36
N VAL A 13 -13.49 -13.82 0.22
CA VAL A 13 -13.37 -15.08 0.99
C VAL A 13 -12.64 -14.95 2.32
N SER A 14 -11.38 -14.52 2.34
CA SER A 14 -10.59 -14.40 3.58
C SER A 14 -9.57 -13.25 3.50
N SER A 15 -9.12 -12.79 4.66
CA SER A 15 -7.97 -11.88 4.79
C SER A 15 -6.64 -12.65 4.64
N SER A 16 -5.52 -11.92 4.67
CA SER A 16 -4.16 -12.51 4.61
C SER A 16 -3.78 -13.25 3.32
N LEU A 17 -4.51 -13.03 2.22
CA LEU A 17 -4.20 -13.58 0.88
C LEU A 17 -3.06 -12.86 0.14
N GLY A 18 -2.34 -11.93 0.78
CA GLY A 18 -1.23 -11.22 0.16
C GLY A 18 -1.62 -10.10 -0.81
N LYS A 19 -2.77 -9.44 -0.60
CA LYS A 19 -3.27 -8.37 -1.49
C LYS A 19 -2.29 -7.21 -1.68
N GLY A 20 -1.64 -6.75 -0.60
CA GLY A 20 -0.64 -5.68 -0.67
C GLY A 20 0.51 -6.04 -1.62
N ILE A 21 1.10 -7.23 -1.45
CA ILE A 21 2.19 -7.73 -2.31
C ILE A 21 1.74 -7.91 -3.76
N ILE A 22 0.55 -8.44 -4.02
CA ILE A 22 0.01 -8.59 -5.38
C ILE A 22 -0.16 -7.22 -6.04
N ALA A 23 -0.73 -6.24 -5.32
CA ALA A 23 -0.93 -4.89 -5.83
C ALA A 23 0.41 -4.19 -6.12
N ALA A 24 1.39 -4.30 -5.21
CA ALA A 24 2.74 -3.79 -5.39
C ALA A 24 3.44 -4.40 -6.62
N SER A 25 3.32 -5.72 -6.78
CA SER A 25 3.90 -6.46 -7.92
C SER A 25 3.28 -6.03 -9.25
N LEU A 26 1.95 -5.86 -9.30
CA LEU A 26 1.27 -5.36 -10.50
C LEU A 26 1.73 -3.93 -10.84
N ALA A 27 1.84 -3.07 -9.84
CA ALA A 27 2.29 -1.69 -10.02
C ALA A 27 3.73 -1.63 -10.55
N LYS A 28 4.63 -2.50 -10.06
CA LYS A 28 5.99 -2.66 -10.60
C LYS A 28 5.98 -3.12 -12.07
N LEU A 29 5.18 -4.13 -12.43
CA LEU A 29 5.07 -4.58 -13.83
C LEU A 29 4.53 -3.49 -14.78
N LEU A 30 3.71 -2.56 -14.27
CA LEU A 30 3.25 -1.40 -15.04
C LEU A 30 4.36 -0.35 -15.19
N GLN A 31 5.15 -0.10 -14.14
CA GLN A 31 6.34 0.76 -14.25
C GLN A 31 7.35 0.22 -15.26
N GLU A 32 7.61 -1.10 -15.28
CA GLU A 32 8.49 -1.75 -16.26
C GLU A 32 7.98 -1.61 -17.71
N ARG A 33 6.69 -1.30 -17.90
CA ARG A 33 6.11 -0.95 -19.21
C ARG A 33 6.17 0.54 -19.54
N GLY A 34 6.85 1.35 -18.72
CA GLY A 34 7.02 2.79 -18.92
C GLY A 34 5.85 3.65 -18.44
N TYR A 35 4.94 3.10 -17.62
CA TYR A 35 3.87 3.90 -17.02
C TYR A 35 4.34 4.55 -15.71
N THR A 36 3.93 5.80 -15.48
CA THR A 36 3.99 6.41 -14.16
C THR A 36 2.87 5.85 -13.30
N VAL A 37 3.22 5.17 -12.21
CA VAL A 37 2.28 4.47 -11.33
C VAL A 37 2.53 4.90 -9.90
N THR A 38 1.44 5.04 -9.14
CA THR A 38 1.43 5.17 -7.69
C THR A 38 0.35 4.25 -7.13
N ILE A 39 0.38 3.99 -5.83
CA ILE A 39 -0.51 3.07 -5.14
C ILE A 39 -0.92 3.66 -3.79
N GLN A 40 -2.15 3.36 -3.38
CA GLN A 40 -2.72 3.83 -2.12
C GLN A 40 -3.33 2.64 -1.38
N LYS A 41 -3.15 2.60 -0.06
CA LYS A 41 -3.84 1.69 0.84
C LYS A 41 -5.07 2.38 1.44
N LEU A 42 -6.19 1.65 1.50
CA LEU A 42 -7.39 2.08 2.20
C LEU A 42 -7.64 1.10 3.35
N ASP A 43 -7.31 1.53 4.56
CA ASP A 43 -7.52 0.73 5.75
C ASP A 43 -8.90 1.00 6.38
N PRO A 44 -9.67 -0.05 6.72
CA PRO A 44 -11.02 0.11 7.26
C PRO A 44 -11.05 0.31 8.79
N TYR A 45 -9.90 0.46 9.44
CA TYR A 45 -9.83 0.70 10.88
C TYR A 45 -10.26 2.12 11.25
N ILE A 46 -10.71 2.31 12.49
CA ILE A 46 -11.16 3.63 12.99
C ILE A 46 -10.01 4.54 13.43
N ASN A 47 -8.83 3.96 13.69
CA ASN A 47 -7.63 4.70 14.04
C ASN A 47 -7.33 5.74 12.95
N ILE A 48 -6.97 6.95 13.36
CA ILE A 48 -6.59 8.02 12.44
C ILE A 48 -5.27 7.65 11.73
N ASP A 49 -4.36 7.05 12.49
CA ASP A 49 -3.04 6.57 12.08
C ASP A 49 -2.68 5.29 12.90
N PRO A 50 -1.67 4.51 12.49
CA PRO A 50 -1.26 3.31 13.21
C PRO A 50 -0.27 3.59 14.36
N GLY A 51 0.09 4.85 14.64
CA GLY A 51 1.07 5.19 15.69
C GLY A 51 0.63 4.78 17.11
N THR A 52 -0.68 4.58 17.30
CA THR A 52 -1.27 4.11 18.57
C THR A 52 -1.42 2.59 18.67
N LEU A 53 -1.13 1.83 17.61
CA LEU A 53 -1.25 0.38 17.59
C LEU A 53 -0.03 -0.29 18.23
N ASN A 54 -0.24 -1.43 18.90
CA ASN A 54 0.85 -2.23 19.42
C ASN A 54 1.60 -2.91 18.26
N PRO A 55 2.89 -2.59 18.00
CA PRO A 55 3.59 -3.09 16.83
C PRO A 55 3.85 -4.60 16.87
N TYR A 56 3.89 -5.21 18.07
CA TYR A 56 4.08 -6.64 18.20
C TYR A 56 2.84 -7.46 17.80
N GLU A 57 1.67 -6.83 17.77
CA GLU A 57 0.40 -7.47 17.42
C GLU A 57 -0.08 -7.07 16.01
N HIS A 58 0.20 -5.82 15.60
CA HIS A 58 -0.34 -5.25 14.36
C HIS A 58 0.72 -5.01 13.27
N GLY A 59 2.00 -5.20 13.56
CA GLY A 59 3.11 -4.96 12.64
C GLY A 59 3.72 -3.57 12.78
N GLU A 60 4.74 -3.30 11.97
CA GLU A 60 5.45 -2.03 12.03
C GLU A 60 4.57 -0.84 11.61
N CYS A 61 4.82 0.32 12.22
CA CYS A 61 4.33 1.60 11.72
C CYS A 61 5.35 2.15 10.71
N PHE A 62 4.94 2.26 9.45
CA PHE A 62 5.80 2.78 8.38
C PHE A 62 5.75 4.31 8.34
N VAL A 63 6.89 4.97 8.20
CA VAL A 63 6.98 6.45 8.17
C VAL A 63 7.46 6.90 6.80
N THR A 64 6.66 7.74 6.15
CA THR A 64 6.98 8.33 4.83
C THR A 64 7.92 9.54 4.96
N ASP A 65 8.51 9.97 3.84
CA ASP A 65 9.44 11.12 3.79
C ASP A 65 8.85 12.44 4.33
N ASP A 66 7.52 12.61 4.22
CA ASP A 66 6.79 13.77 4.77
C ASP A 66 6.41 13.62 6.25
N GLY A 67 6.82 12.51 6.89
CA GLY A 67 6.64 12.23 8.31
C GLY A 67 5.29 11.62 8.69
N ALA A 68 4.49 11.16 7.74
CA ALA A 68 3.23 10.49 8.06
C ALA A 68 3.48 9.07 8.61
N GLU A 69 2.80 8.74 9.71
CA GLU A 69 2.74 7.40 10.28
C GLU A 69 1.65 6.59 9.56
N THR A 70 2.02 5.45 8.98
CA THR A 70 1.18 4.71 8.03
C THR A 70 1.30 3.19 8.22
N ASP A 71 0.38 2.45 7.60
CA ASP A 71 0.39 1.00 7.60
C ASP A 71 1.63 0.43 6.87
N LEU A 72 2.10 -0.73 7.32
CA LEU A 72 3.28 -1.41 6.77
C LEU A 72 3.20 -1.70 5.27
N ASP A 73 2.00 -1.79 4.68
CA ASP A 73 1.84 -1.98 3.24
C ASP A 73 2.50 -0.85 2.43
N LEU A 74 2.57 0.39 2.95
CA LEU A 74 3.27 1.49 2.26
C LEU A 74 4.76 1.21 2.13
N GLY A 75 5.37 0.56 3.11
CA GLY A 75 6.75 0.09 2.99
C GLY A 75 6.90 -0.95 1.89
N HIS A 76 5.94 -1.87 1.71
CA HIS A 76 5.95 -2.81 0.59
C HIS A 76 5.84 -2.08 -0.75
N TYR A 77 4.99 -1.06 -0.84
CA TYR A 77 4.79 -0.28 -2.05
C TYR A 77 6.05 0.47 -2.45
N GLU A 78 6.66 1.17 -1.50
CA GLU A 78 7.90 1.91 -1.74
C GLU A 78 9.01 0.97 -2.23
N ARG A 79 9.20 -0.18 -1.57
CA ARG A 79 10.22 -1.17 -1.96
C ARG A 79 10.03 -1.76 -3.36
N PHE A 80 8.80 -1.82 -3.87
CA PHE A 80 8.52 -2.33 -5.21
C PHE A 80 8.57 -1.25 -6.30
N LEU A 81 8.26 -0.01 -5.94
CA LEU A 81 8.10 1.09 -6.89
C LEU A 81 9.33 1.99 -7.03
N ASN A 82 10.28 1.90 -6.10
CA ASN A 82 11.59 2.56 -6.19
C ASN A 82 12.59 1.79 -7.06
#